data_AF-A0A453P6A3-F1
#
_entry.id   AF-A0A453P6A3-F1
#
_cell.length_a   1.000
_cell.length_b   1.000
_cell.length_c   1.000
_cell.angle_alpha   90.00
_cell.angle_beta   90.00
_cell.angle_gamma   90.00
#
_symmetry.space_group_name_H-M   'P 1'
#
loop_
_entity.id
_entity.type
_entity.pdbx_description
1 polymer ?
#
loop_
_entity_poly.entity_id
_entity_poly.type
_entity_poly.pdbx_seq_one_letter_code
_entity_poly.pdbx_strand_id
1 'polypeptide(L)'
;MDALQSPSRWPLEFEKKQQEIIELWHACSISLVHRTYFFLLFKGESADSIYMEVELRRLSFLRDTYSRGSTPSNVTVGSLSSSPVASAKKLQREREMLARQMQKRLSVEERNHMYTKWSVSLDSKRRKLQVARRLWTESRDLEHVRESASLVAKLIGLQEPGQVLREMFGLSFAPQQPPTRRSSNGWRYGIPSFG
;
A
#
# COMPACT_ATOMS: atom_id res chain seq x y z
N MET A 1 -1.78 43.97 14.83
CA MET A 1 -0.36 43.92 14.47
C MET A 1 -0.08 42.51 14.01
N ASP A 2 0.19 42.36 12.72
CA ASP A 2 0.35 41.09 12.01
C ASP A 2 1.59 40.33 12.49
N ALA A 3 1.37 39.17 13.10
CA ALA A 3 2.43 38.21 13.33
C ALA A 3 2.74 37.54 11.99
N LEU A 4 3.88 37.91 11.41
CA LEU A 4 4.53 37.29 10.26
C LEU A 4 4.60 35.77 10.46
N GLN A 5 3.58 35.05 9.99
CA GLN A 5 3.67 33.62 9.79
C GLN A 5 4.71 33.41 8.71
N SER A 6 5.90 32.94 9.12
CA SER A 6 6.85 32.35 8.17
C SER A 6 6.07 31.36 7.32
N PRO A 7 6.15 31.42 5.97
CA PRO A 7 5.42 30.48 5.13
C PRO A 7 5.82 29.07 5.58
N SER A 8 4.81 28.29 5.98
CA SER A 8 5.03 26.92 6.45
C SER A 8 5.88 26.21 5.40
N ARG A 9 7.05 25.68 5.79
CA ARG A 9 7.94 24.93 4.89
C ARG A 9 7.33 23.60 4.45
N TRP A 10 6.18 23.26 5.01
CA TRP A 10 5.47 22.01 4.83
C TRP A 10 5.22 21.61 3.37
N PRO A 11 4.78 22.47 2.43
CA PRO A 11 4.56 22.02 1.05
C PRO A 11 5.82 21.43 0.41
N LEU A 12 6.97 22.09 0.59
CA LEU A 12 8.26 21.61 0.08
C LEU A 12 8.71 20.32 0.79
N GLU A 13 8.50 20.24 2.11
CA GLU A 13 8.81 19.04 2.88
C GLU A 13 7.91 17.86 2.50
N PHE A 14 6.63 18.11 2.25
CA PHE A 14 5.65 17.13 1.80
C PHE A 14 6.06 16.54 0.46
N GLU A 15 6.37 17.38 -0.53
CA GLU A 15 6.83 16.94 -1.85
C GLU A 15 8.08 16.07 -1.74
N LYS A 16 9.06 16.51 -0.94
CA LYS A 16 10.29 15.74 -0.69
C LYS A 16 9.99 14.39 -0.03
N LYS A 17 9.19 14.37 1.04
CA LYS A 17 8.80 13.15 1.75
C LYS A 17 7.99 12.22 0.84
N GLN A 18 7.08 12.75 0.03
CA GLN A 18 6.28 11.98 -0.91
C GLN A 18 7.16 11.30 -1.95
N GLN A 19 8.11 12.04 -2.52
CA GLN A 19 9.06 11.47 -3.48
C GLN A 19 9.90 10.35 -2.86
N GLU A 20 10.41 10.54 -1.64
CA GLU A 20 11.19 9.52 -0.92
C GLU A 20 10.35 8.27 -0.62
N ILE A 21 9.10 8.44 -0.19
CA ILE A 21 8.16 7.32 0.04
C ILE A 21 7.93 6.53 -1.27
N ILE A 22 7.73 7.21 -2.40
CA ILE A 22 7.50 6.55 -3.70
C ILE A 22 8.71 5.72 -4.12
N GLU A 23 9.92 6.27 -3.98
CA GLU A 23 11.16 5.54 -4.28
C GLU A 23 11.32 4.32 -3.35
N LEU A 24 11.07 4.48 -2.05
CA LEU A 24 11.12 3.38 -1.09
C LEU A 24 10.06 2.31 -1.33
N TRP A 25 8.84 2.68 -1.71
CA TRP A 25 7.81 1.72 -2.12
C TRP A 25 8.28 0.82 -3.26
N HIS A 26 8.95 1.41 -4.25
CA HIS A 26 9.52 0.68 -5.36
C HIS A 26 10.62 -0.28 -4.87
N ALA A 27 11.62 0.23 -4.16
CA ALA A 27 12.74 -0.55 -3.63
C ALA A 27 12.29 -1.73 -2.76
N CYS A 28 11.26 -1.51 -1.94
CA CYS A 28 10.74 -2.53 -1.02
C CYS A 28 9.68 -3.46 -1.63
N SER A 29 9.34 -3.30 -2.92
CA SER A 29 8.27 -4.04 -3.59
C SER A 29 6.91 -3.96 -2.87
N ILE A 30 6.56 -2.78 -2.37
CA ILE A 30 5.29 -2.54 -1.67
C ILE A 30 4.11 -2.70 -2.61
N SER A 31 2.98 -3.19 -2.09
CA SER A 31 1.74 -3.42 -2.85
C SER A 31 1.27 -2.18 -3.61
N LEU A 32 0.84 -2.36 -4.86
CA LEU A 32 0.32 -1.26 -5.69
C LEU A 32 -0.98 -0.68 -5.14
N VAL A 33 -1.82 -1.53 -4.56
CA VAL A 33 -3.04 -1.10 -3.87
C VAL A 33 -2.70 -0.21 -2.68
N HIS A 34 -1.71 -0.60 -1.86
CA HIS A 34 -1.23 0.25 -0.74
C HIS A 34 -0.70 1.61 -1.22
N ARG A 35 0.17 1.62 -2.23
CA ARG A 35 0.70 2.86 -2.84
C ARG A 35 -0.44 3.78 -3.27
N THR A 36 -1.44 3.19 -3.94
CA THR A 36 -2.62 3.91 -4.46
C THR A 36 -3.45 4.50 -3.35
N TYR A 37 -3.77 3.73 -2.30
CA TYR A 37 -4.51 4.25 -1.16
C TYR A 37 -3.79 5.43 -0.50
N PHE A 38 -2.51 5.24 -0.15
CA PHE A 38 -1.75 6.27 0.55
C PHE A 38 -1.64 7.56 -0.29
N PHE A 39 -1.28 7.43 -1.57
CA PHE A 39 -1.16 8.57 -2.48
C PHE A 39 -2.49 9.30 -2.72
N LEU A 40 -3.60 8.57 -2.68
CA LEU A 40 -4.93 9.17 -2.83
C LEU A 40 -5.45 9.82 -1.56
N LEU A 41 -5.05 9.36 -0.38
CA LEU A 41 -5.53 9.89 0.91
C LEU A 41 -4.78 11.13 1.38
N PHE A 42 -3.46 11.17 1.18
CA PHE A 42 -2.62 12.26 1.71
C PHE A 42 -2.23 13.22 0.60
N LYS A 43 -2.70 14.47 0.71
CA LYS A 43 -2.64 15.51 -0.34
C LYS A 43 -1.76 16.69 0.01
N GLY A 44 -1.12 16.67 1.18
CA GLY A 44 -0.23 17.74 1.61
C GLY A 44 -0.88 18.70 2.60
N GLU A 45 -1.96 18.29 3.27
CA GLU A 45 -2.47 19.02 4.43
C GLU A 45 -1.46 18.94 5.57
N SER A 46 -1.40 19.94 6.44
CA SER A 46 -0.47 19.94 7.58
C SER A 46 -0.66 18.72 8.51
N ALA A 47 -1.90 18.24 8.63
CA ALA A 47 -2.26 17.02 9.36
C ALA A 47 -1.71 15.74 8.72
N ASP A 48 -1.31 15.75 7.44
CA ASP A 48 -0.73 14.58 6.77
C ASP A 48 0.70 14.29 7.25
N SER A 49 1.38 15.26 7.87
CA SER A 49 2.78 15.16 8.32
C SER A 49 3.09 13.92 9.13
N ILE A 50 2.22 13.56 10.08
CA ILE A 50 2.40 12.36 10.91
C ILE A 50 2.33 11.07 10.09
N TYR A 51 1.45 10.99 9.10
CA TYR A 51 1.29 9.81 8.25
C TYR A 51 2.48 9.63 7.31
N MET A 52 2.98 10.75 6.75
CA MET A 52 4.19 10.76 5.94
C MET A 52 5.40 10.24 6.73
N GLU A 53 5.56 10.69 7.98
CA GLU A 53 6.67 10.25 8.84
C GLU A 53 6.58 8.79 9.24
N VAL A 54 5.39 8.31 9.56
CA VAL A 54 5.22 6.88 9.91
C VAL A 54 5.59 6.01 8.72
N GLU A 55 5.07 6.30 7.54
CA GLU A 55 5.33 5.47 6.37
C GLU A 55 6.81 5.50 5.99
N LEU A 56 7.49 6.65 6.08
CA LEU A 56 8.94 6.74 5.91
C LEU A 56 9.71 5.87 6.89
N ARG A 57 9.38 5.91 8.19
CA ARG A 57 10.05 5.08 9.20
C ARG A 57 9.82 3.59 8.94
N ARG A 58 8.59 3.21 8.63
CA ARG A 58 8.22 1.83 8.31
C ARG A 58 8.99 1.31 7.09
N LEU A 59 9.06 2.10 6.02
CA LEU A 59 9.75 1.72 4.78
C LEU A 59 11.26 1.69 4.94
N SER A 60 11.83 2.65 5.67
CA SER A 60 13.26 2.67 5.98
C SER A 60 13.66 1.44 6.79
N PHE A 61 12.89 1.12 7.83
CA PHE A 61 13.10 -0.11 8.59
C PHE A 61 13.05 -1.35 7.70
N LEU A 62 12.04 -1.43 6.82
CA LEU A 62 11.91 -2.55 5.88
C LEU A 62 13.12 -2.66 4.94
N ARG A 63 13.55 -1.56 4.32
CA ARG A 63 14.73 -1.53 3.46
C ARG A 63 15.98 -1.99 4.22
N ASP A 64 16.16 -1.50 5.44
CA ASP A 64 17.35 -1.82 6.21
C ASP A 64 17.36 -3.30 6.67
N THR A 65 16.18 -3.90 6.92
CA THR A 65 16.08 -5.35 7.17
C THR A 65 16.43 -6.17 5.93
N TYR A 66 16.07 -5.71 4.73
CA TYR A 66 16.45 -6.36 3.48
C TYR A 66 17.97 -6.34 3.27
N SER A 67 18.62 -5.20 3.52
CA SER A 67 20.07 -5.05 3.36
C SER A 67 20.86 -5.88 4.36
N ARG A 68 20.35 -6.10 5.57
CA ARG A 68 21.03 -6.87 6.63
C ARG A 68 20.89 -8.38 6.48
N GLY A 69 20.08 -8.88 5.54
CA GLY A 69 19.82 -10.33 5.38
C GLY A 69 19.24 -11.03 6.62
N SER A 70 18.91 -10.28 7.67
CA SER A 70 18.49 -10.79 8.96
C SER A 70 16.97 -10.85 8.98
N THR A 71 16.40 -12.05 8.95
CA THR A 71 15.09 -12.27 9.55
C THR A 71 15.25 -12.03 11.05
N PRO A 72 14.71 -10.94 11.65
CA PRO A 72 14.78 -10.78 13.08
C PRO A 72 13.94 -11.89 13.69
N SER A 73 14.60 -12.83 14.39
CA SER A 73 14.01 -14.05 14.90
C SER A 73 12.90 -13.81 15.91
N ASN A 74 12.75 -12.60 16.45
CA ASN A 74 11.81 -12.27 17.51
C ASN A 74 11.17 -10.88 17.32
N VAL A 75 10.22 -10.71 16.40
CA VAL A 75 9.19 -9.64 16.51
C VAL A 75 7.86 -10.15 15.97
N THR A 76 7.05 -10.73 16.86
CA THR A 76 5.61 -10.90 16.65
C THR A 76 4.89 -9.59 16.93
N VAL A 77 4.81 -8.72 15.92
CA VAL A 77 3.66 -7.82 15.73
C VAL A 77 3.41 -7.69 14.23
N GLY A 78 2.39 -8.41 13.75
CA GLY A 78 1.68 -8.16 12.48
C GLY A 78 2.51 -7.97 11.20
N SER A 79 2.98 -9.05 10.58
CA SER A 79 3.32 -9.09 9.14
C SER A 79 4.49 -8.20 8.66
N LEU A 80 5.63 -8.17 9.36
CA LEU A 80 6.84 -7.47 8.86
C LEU A 80 8.06 -8.38 8.60
N SER A 81 7.97 -9.68 8.81
CA SER A 81 8.99 -10.65 8.39
C SER A 81 8.73 -11.14 6.95
N SER A 82 8.85 -10.27 5.95
CA SER A 82 8.80 -10.68 4.54
C SER A 82 10.16 -10.46 3.90
N SER A 83 10.86 -11.54 3.54
CA SER A 83 12.09 -11.46 2.74
C SER A 83 11.85 -10.64 1.45
N PRO A 84 12.86 -9.91 0.91
CA PRO A 84 12.72 -9.16 -0.34
C PRO A 84 12.12 -9.99 -1.48
N VAL A 85 12.52 -11.26 -1.59
CA VAL A 85 12.02 -12.21 -2.60
C VAL A 85 10.53 -12.51 -2.41
N ALA A 86 10.09 -12.66 -1.16
CA ALA A 86 8.68 -12.91 -0.86
C ALA A 86 7.81 -11.69 -1.19
N SER A 87 8.30 -10.48 -0.88
CA SER A 87 7.63 -9.21 -1.21
C SER A 87 7.51 -9.01 -2.72
N ALA A 88 8.58 -9.26 -3.48
CA ALA A 88 8.55 -9.20 -4.94
C ALA A 88 7.57 -10.22 -5.55
N LYS A 89 7.52 -11.46 -5.02
CA LYS A 89 6.53 -12.48 -5.43
C LYS A 89 5.09 -12.04 -5.13
N LYS A 90 4.84 -11.43 -3.97
CA LYS A 90 3.52 -10.90 -3.60
C LYS A 90 3.08 -9.79 -4.57
N LEU A 91 3.99 -8.87 -4.90
CA LEU A 91 3.75 -7.81 -5.88
C LEU A 91 3.43 -8.38 -7.27
N GLN A 92 4.15 -9.43 -7.70
CA GLN A 92 3.88 -10.08 -8.98
C GLN A 92 2.48 -10.73 -9.03
N ARG A 93 2.05 -11.38 -7.95
CA ARG A 93 0.68 -11.94 -7.83
C ARG A 93 -0.38 -10.85 -7.83
N GLU A 94 -0.11 -9.72 -7.20
CA GLU A 94 -1.00 -8.56 -7.22
C GLU A 94 -1.16 -8.00 -8.63
N ARG A 95 -0.07 -7.89 -9.40
CA ARG A 95 -0.14 -7.48 -10.82
C ARG A 95 -0.98 -8.44 -11.66
N GLU A 96 -0.91 -9.75 -11.40
CA GLU A 96 -1.79 -10.72 -12.06
C GLU A 96 -3.25 -10.56 -11.65
N MET A 97 -3.52 -10.26 -10.39
CA MET A 97 -4.86 -9.92 -9.90
C MET A 97 -5.42 -8.68 -10.61
N LEU A 98 -4.63 -7.60 -10.71
CA LEU A 98 -5.03 -6.39 -11.43
C LEU A 98 -5.29 -6.66 -12.92
N ALA A 99 -4.47 -7.49 -13.56
CA ALA A 99 -4.71 -7.91 -14.94
C ALA A 99 -6.04 -8.68 -15.10
N ARG A 100 -6.46 -9.46 -14.09
CA ARG A 100 -7.80 -10.07 -14.06
C ARG A 100 -8.89 -9.02 -13.84
N GLN A 101 -8.68 -8.03 -12.98
CA GLN A 101 -9.65 -6.95 -12.76
C GLN A 101 -9.86 -6.09 -14.01
N MET A 102 -8.82 -5.86 -14.82
CA MET A 102 -8.96 -5.16 -16.11
C MET A 102 -9.97 -5.85 -17.03
N GLN A 103 -10.06 -7.18 -16.97
CA GLN A 103 -11.07 -7.92 -17.74
C GLN A 103 -12.49 -7.73 -17.20
N LYS A 104 -12.64 -7.57 -15.88
CA LYS A 104 -13.93 -7.52 -15.20
C LYS A 104 -14.54 -6.11 -15.14
N ARG A 105 -13.69 -5.09 -15.08
CA ARG A 105 -14.08 -3.71 -14.73
C ARG A 105 -14.05 -2.74 -15.91
N LEU A 106 -13.41 -3.10 -17.01
CA LEU A 106 -13.23 -2.23 -18.16
C LEU A 106 -13.92 -2.79 -19.41
N SER A 107 -14.56 -1.92 -20.18
CA SER A 107 -15.12 -2.27 -21.49
C SER A 107 -14.03 -2.66 -22.49
N VAL A 108 -14.41 -3.09 -23.69
CA VAL A 108 -13.44 -3.38 -24.77
C VAL A 108 -12.73 -2.09 -25.19
N GLU A 109 -13.49 -1.01 -25.35
CA GLU A 109 -13.05 0.32 -25.78
C GLU A 109 -12.09 0.92 -24.75
N GLU A 110 -12.47 0.88 -23.46
CA GLU A 110 -11.63 1.36 -22.36
C GLU A 110 -10.30 0.59 -22.29
N ARG A 111 -10.32 -0.72 -22.53
CA ARG A 111 -9.10 -1.53 -22.56
C ARG A 111 -8.21 -1.17 -23.73
N ASN A 112 -8.76 -0.94 -24.92
CA ASN A 112 -7.98 -0.54 -26.09
C ASN A 112 -7.31 0.83 -25.87
N HIS A 113 -8.06 1.80 -25.37
CA HIS A 113 -7.51 3.11 -25.00
C HIS A 113 -6.39 2.98 -23.94
N MET A 114 -6.63 2.17 -22.90
CA MET A 114 -5.63 1.88 -21.88
C MET A 114 -4.37 1.25 -22.49
N TYR A 115 -4.48 0.28 -23.40
CA TYR A 115 -3.30 -0.32 -24.02
C TYR A 115 -2.47 0.73 -24.78
N THR A 116 -3.11 1.57 -25.59
CA THR A 116 -2.43 2.65 -26.31
C THR A 116 -1.75 3.62 -25.35
N LYS A 117 -2.47 4.10 -24.33
CA LYS A 117 -1.95 5.03 -23.32
C LYS A 117 -0.72 4.47 -22.61
N TRP A 118 -0.78 3.21 -22.22
CA TRP A 118 0.32 2.52 -21.54
C TRP A 118 1.38 1.96 -22.49
N SER A 119 1.37 2.38 -23.77
CA SER A 119 2.32 1.98 -24.81
C SER A 119 2.43 0.46 -25.00
N VAL A 120 1.30 -0.25 -24.91
CA VAL A 120 1.17 -1.68 -25.15
C VAL A 120 0.44 -1.89 -26.48
N SER A 121 1.09 -2.57 -27.42
CA SER A 121 0.51 -2.79 -28.75
C SER A 121 -0.72 -3.70 -28.69
N LEU A 122 -1.74 -3.40 -29.51
CA LEU A 122 -3.03 -4.10 -29.56
C LEU A 122 -2.93 -5.52 -30.12
N ASP A 123 -1.87 -5.85 -30.86
CA ASP A 123 -1.57 -7.18 -31.40
C ASP A 123 -0.80 -8.08 -30.40
N SER A 124 -0.15 -7.47 -29.40
CA SER A 124 0.72 -8.19 -28.47
C SER A 124 -0.04 -9.15 -27.54
N LYS A 125 0.64 -10.19 -27.02
CA LYS A 125 0.03 -11.18 -26.12
C LYS A 125 0.03 -10.70 -24.67
N ARG A 126 -0.93 -11.16 -23.86
CA ARG A 126 -1.02 -10.85 -22.41
C ARG A 126 -1.05 -9.34 -22.09
N ARG A 127 -1.65 -8.51 -22.95
CA ARG A 127 -1.69 -7.03 -22.85
C ARG A 127 -2.02 -6.50 -21.46
N LYS A 128 -3.07 -7.05 -20.82
CA LYS A 128 -3.47 -6.69 -19.45
C LYS A 128 -2.34 -6.85 -18.43
N LEU A 129 -1.58 -7.95 -18.52
CA LEU A 129 -0.45 -8.16 -17.63
C LEU A 129 0.73 -7.23 -17.96
N GLN A 130 0.94 -6.90 -19.23
CA GLN A 130 1.96 -5.92 -19.62
C GLN A 130 1.65 -4.55 -19.01
N VAL A 131 0.42 -4.05 -19.16
CA VAL A 131 -0.03 -2.81 -18.50
C VAL A 131 0.13 -2.94 -16.99
N ALA A 132 -0.37 -4.03 -16.41
CA ALA A 132 -0.26 -4.26 -14.97
C ALA A 132 1.18 -4.34 -14.47
N ARG A 133 2.20 -4.56 -15.31
CA ARG A 133 3.63 -4.50 -14.97
C ARG A 133 4.23 -3.10 -15.08
N ARG A 134 3.65 -2.23 -15.91
CA ARG A 134 4.08 -0.83 -16.08
C ARG A 134 3.55 0.10 -14.98
N LEU A 135 2.46 -0.26 -14.32
CA LEU A 135 1.93 0.54 -13.20
C LEU A 135 2.99 0.75 -12.10
N TRP A 136 3.13 1.99 -11.63
CA TRP A 136 4.02 2.39 -10.54
C TRP A 136 5.51 2.04 -10.75
N THR A 137 5.97 2.05 -12.01
CA THR A 137 7.37 1.80 -12.38
C THR A 137 8.20 3.08 -12.44
N GLU A 138 7.72 4.12 -13.12
CA GLU A 138 8.37 5.43 -13.19
C GLU A 138 8.15 6.22 -11.90
N SER A 139 8.99 5.97 -10.89
CA SER A 139 8.86 6.53 -9.53
C SER A 139 9.11 8.04 -9.44
N ARG A 140 9.73 8.64 -10.45
CA ARG A 140 10.08 10.08 -10.50
C ARG A 140 9.14 10.88 -11.39
N ASP A 141 8.29 10.22 -12.15
CA ASP A 141 7.26 10.85 -12.96
C ASP A 141 5.95 10.86 -12.16
N LEU A 142 5.63 12.02 -11.57
CA LEU A 142 4.42 12.18 -10.77
C LEU A 142 3.14 12.06 -11.59
N GLU A 143 3.18 12.31 -12.90
CA GLU A 143 2.01 12.08 -13.75
C GLU A 143 1.79 10.59 -13.95
N HIS A 144 2.85 9.83 -14.27
CA HIS A 144 2.76 8.36 -14.32
C HIS A 144 2.28 7.75 -13.00
N VAL A 145 2.74 8.28 -11.86
CA VAL A 145 2.27 7.88 -10.53
C VAL A 145 0.77 8.15 -10.36
N ARG A 146 0.31 9.36 -10.72
CA ARG A 146 -1.10 9.75 -10.64
C ARG A 146 -1.99 8.88 -11.53
N GLU A 147 -1.58 8.64 -12.76
CA GLU A 147 -2.28 7.77 -13.71
C GLU A 147 -2.30 6.31 -13.24
N SER A 148 -1.19 5.82 -12.68
CA SER A 148 -1.11 4.50 -12.07
C SER A 148 -2.10 4.37 -10.91
N ALA A 149 -2.13 5.35 -10.01
CA ALA A 149 -3.03 5.37 -8.87
C ALA A 149 -4.50 5.38 -9.33
N SER A 150 -4.84 6.24 -10.30
CA SER A 150 -6.20 6.33 -10.85
C SER A 150 -6.66 5.00 -11.46
N LEU A 151 -5.81 4.36 -12.28
CA LEU A 151 -6.15 3.07 -12.88
C LEU A 151 -6.30 1.98 -11.83
N VAL A 152 -5.38 1.88 -10.86
CA VAL A 152 -5.49 0.88 -9.77
C VAL A 152 -6.77 1.11 -8.96
N ALA A 153 -7.09 2.36 -8.60
CA ALA A 153 -8.31 2.71 -7.87
C ALA A 153 -9.56 2.24 -8.63
N LYS A 154 -9.64 2.54 -9.93
CA LYS A 154 -10.74 2.06 -10.79
C LYS A 154 -10.83 0.52 -10.80
N LEU A 155 -9.70 -0.18 -10.91
CA LEU A 155 -9.66 -1.65 -10.97
C LEU A 155 -10.08 -2.33 -9.67
N ILE A 156 -9.81 -1.72 -8.52
CA ILE A 156 -10.26 -2.24 -7.22
C ILE A 156 -11.66 -1.75 -6.84
N GLY A 157 -12.26 -0.87 -7.64
CA GLY A 157 -13.58 -0.30 -7.38
C GLY A 157 -13.58 0.76 -6.28
N LEU A 158 -12.48 1.47 -6.11
CA LEU A 158 -12.37 2.58 -5.17
C LEU A 158 -13.04 3.81 -5.79
N GLN A 159 -14.31 4.03 -5.45
CA GLN A 159 -15.12 5.11 -6.01
C GLN A 159 -14.89 6.45 -5.31
N GLU A 160 -14.51 6.42 -4.02
CA GLU A 160 -13.96 7.57 -3.29
C GLU A 160 -12.94 7.09 -2.23
N PRO A 161 -11.69 7.59 -2.21
CA PRO A 161 -10.82 7.47 -1.04
C PRO A 161 -11.34 8.43 0.07
N GLY A 162 -12.52 8.14 0.62
CA GLY A 162 -13.19 9.02 1.58
C GLY A 162 -12.53 9.05 2.97
N GLN A 163 -13.01 9.97 3.82
CA GLN A 163 -12.65 10.15 5.25
C GLN A 163 -12.48 8.80 5.99
N VAL A 164 -13.34 7.83 5.70
CA VAL A 164 -13.37 6.49 6.31
C VAL A 164 -12.03 5.76 6.18
N LEU A 165 -11.36 5.85 5.03
CA LEU A 165 -10.06 5.20 4.84
C LEU A 165 -8.93 5.93 5.57
N ARG A 166 -9.01 7.27 5.67
CA ARG A 166 -8.06 8.10 6.43
C ARG A 166 -8.19 7.81 7.93
N GLU A 167 -9.41 7.66 8.43
CA GLU A 167 -9.70 7.23 9.81
C GLU A 167 -9.16 5.82 10.08
N MET A 168 -9.32 4.86 9.16
CA MET A 168 -8.77 3.51 9.32
C MET A 168 -7.23 3.48 9.39
N PHE A 169 -6.54 4.38 8.69
CA PHE A 169 -5.09 4.57 8.88
C PHE A 169 -4.76 5.08 10.29
N GLY A 170 -5.54 6.03 10.82
CA GLY A 170 -5.41 6.53 12.19
C GLY A 170 -5.68 5.47 13.27
N LEU A 171 -6.66 4.58 13.05
CA LEU A 171 -7.02 3.49 13.96
C LEU A 171 -5.97 2.36 14.01
N SER A 172 -5.05 2.30 13.03
CA SER A 172 -3.93 1.35 13.03
C SER A 172 -2.87 1.66 14.10
N PHE A 173 -2.91 2.86 14.68
CA PHE A 173 -2.02 3.32 15.76
C PHE A 173 -2.64 3.19 17.15
N ALA A 174 -3.95 3.02 17.26
CA ALA A 174 -4.58 2.70 18.53
C ALA A 174 -4.15 1.27 18.92
N PRO A 175 -3.67 1.03 20.15
CA PRO A 175 -3.42 -0.32 20.61
C PRO A 175 -4.71 -1.12 20.52
N GLN A 176 -4.80 -1.95 19.48
CA GLN A 176 -5.91 -2.87 19.29
C GLN A 176 -5.85 -3.83 20.48
N GLN A 177 -6.76 -3.67 21.43
CA GLN A 177 -6.96 -4.69 22.44
C GLN A 177 -7.26 -5.98 21.67
N PRO A 178 -6.52 -7.08 21.92
CA PRO A 178 -6.85 -8.34 21.29
C PRO A 178 -8.32 -8.61 21.59
N PRO A 179 -9.14 -9.01 20.59
CA PRO A 179 -10.51 -9.44 20.86
C PRO A 179 -10.39 -10.46 21.97
N THR A 180 -11.02 -10.17 23.11
CA THR A 180 -11.01 -11.05 24.27
C THR A 180 -11.38 -12.43 23.74
N ARG A 181 -10.38 -13.32 23.67
CA ARG A 181 -10.64 -14.73 23.41
C ARG A 181 -11.63 -15.10 24.50
N ARG A 182 -12.87 -15.35 24.13
CA ARG A 182 -13.78 -16.11 24.98
C ARG A 182 -13.05 -17.41 25.24
N SER A 183 -12.42 -17.48 26.40
CA SER A 183 -11.75 -18.67 26.89
C SER A 183 -12.85 -19.68 27.15
N SER A 184 -13.17 -20.52 26.16
CA SER A 184 -13.93 -21.73 26.42
C SER A 184 -13.00 -22.70 27.12
N ASN A 185 -12.81 -22.53 28.43
CA ASN A 185 -12.18 -23.51 29.29
C ASN A 185 -13.15 -24.69 29.44
N GLY A 186 -13.13 -25.61 28.47
CA GLY A 186 -13.74 -26.92 28.57
C GLY A 186 -12.72 -27.95 29.08
N TRP A 187 -12.18 -27.76 30.29
CA TRP A 187 -11.46 -28.83 30.97
C TRP A 187 -12.47 -29.66 31.76
N ARG A 188 -12.95 -30.73 31.14
CA ARG A 188 -13.68 -31.80 31.84
C ARG A 188 -12.68 -32.61 32.65
N TYR A 189 -12.59 -32.34 33.95
CA TYR A 189 -12.00 -33.29 34.89
C TYR A 189 -13.05 -34.34 35.23
N GLY A 190 -12.66 -35.61 35.09
CA GLY A 190 -13.48 -36.77 35.44
C GLY A 190 -13.80 -36.79 36.93
N ILE A 191 -15.01 -37.24 37.24
CA ILE A 191 -15.48 -37.55 38.59
C ILE A 191 -14.79 -38.86 39.02
N PRO A 192 -14.11 -38.94 40.17
CA PRO A 192 -13.83 -40.21 40.80
C PRO A 192 -15.06 -40.63 41.61
N SER A 193 -15.64 -41.78 41.25
CA SER A 193 -16.58 -42.51 42.08
C SER A 193 -15.90 -42.97 43.36
N PHE A 194 -16.51 -42.73 44.51
CA PHE A 194 -16.25 -43.50 45.74
C PHE A 194 -17.54 -43.62 46.55
N GLY A 195 -17.84 -44.87 46.94
CA GLY A 195 -18.62 -45.26 48.12
C GLY A 195 -20.12 -45.09 48.02
#